data_AF-A0A3D5WNF1-F1
#
_entry.id   AF-A0A3D5WNF1-F1
#
_cell.length_a   1.000
_cell.length_b   1.000
_cell.length_c   1.000
_cell.angle_alpha   90.00
_cell.angle_beta   90.00
_cell.angle_gamma   90.00
#
_symmetry.space_group_name_H-M   'P 1'
#
loop_
_entity.id
_entity.type
_entity.pdbx_description
1 polymer ?
#
loop_
_entity_poly.entity_id
_entity_poly.type
_entity_poly.pdbx_seq_one_letter_code
_entity_poly.pdbx_strand_id
1 'polypeptide(L)'
;MADLYKRKVTLELTDVEVRELTELAARADMTAGELLSAFVHDLCRSEWRNGSDESDRAEDWYDRTGFAYGSMSLAANLVQEEGIGGIITLVDALESQQMYREDPESWKEELEEVDGNEEELEFVRDIEKAVENLPKGSDREEQLQKCRRIMEEFRWMNEKGEAVKSITHD
;
A
#
# COMPACT_ATOMS: atom_id res chain seq x y z
N MET A 1 10.51 21.10 -0.94
CA MET A 1 9.43 20.53 -1.78
C MET A 1 9.75 19.06 -1.90
N ALA A 2 8.84 18.17 -1.50
CA ALA A 2 9.01 16.75 -1.78
C ALA A 2 9.04 16.59 -3.31
N ASP A 3 10.01 15.86 -3.84
CA ASP A 3 10.10 15.60 -5.26
C ASP A 3 8.83 14.86 -5.71
N LEU A 4 8.00 15.52 -6.54
CA LEU A 4 6.76 14.96 -7.10
C LEU A 4 7.09 13.96 -8.22
N TYR A 5 7.49 12.76 -7.85
CA TYR A 5 7.71 11.67 -8.80
C TYR A 5 6.37 11.11 -9.28
N LYS A 6 6.05 11.27 -10.58
CA LYS A 6 4.89 10.63 -11.20
C LYS A 6 5.14 9.12 -11.35
N ARG A 7 4.15 8.31 -10.95
CA ARG A 7 4.18 6.84 -11.06
C ARG A 7 3.15 6.38 -12.09
N LYS A 8 3.48 5.33 -12.84
CA LYS A 8 2.54 4.69 -13.78
C LYS A 8 1.85 3.53 -13.08
N VAL A 9 0.52 3.52 -13.13
CA VAL A 9 -0.30 2.39 -12.70
C VAL A 9 -0.83 1.69 -13.95
N THR A 10 -0.79 0.36 -13.98
CA THR A 10 -1.34 -0.44 -15.08
C THR A 10 -2.70 -0.98 -14.64
N LEU A 11 -3.71 -0.84 -15.51
CA LEU A 11 -5.07 -1.31 -15.25
C LEU A 11 -5.43 -2.38 -16.29
N GLU A 12 -6.10 -3.44 -15.85
CA GLU A 12 -6.74 -4.41 -16.74
C GLU A 12 -8.19 -3.97 -16.98
N LEU A 13 -8.53 -3.66 -18.23
CA LEU A 13 -9.84 -3.16 -18.64
C LEU A 13 -10.34 -3.97 -19.84
N THR A 14 -11.65 -4.17 -19.91
CA THR A 14 -12.34 -4.73 -21.07
C THR A 14 -12.45 -3.71 -22.22
N ASP A 15 -12.69 -4.18 -23.44
CA ASP A 15 -12.87 -3.30 -24.61
C ASP A 15 -14.00 -2.27 -24.43
N VAL A 16 -15.07 -2.66 -23.71
CA VAL A 16 -16.20 -1.78 -23.41
C VAL A 16 -15.77 -0.67 -22.46
N GLU A 17 -15.07 -1.00 -21.39
CA GLU A 17 -14.58 -0.04 -20.39
C GLU A 17 -13.56 0.92 -21.02
N VAL A 18 -12.68 0.44 -21.90
CA VAL A 18 -11.72 1.29 -22.64
C VAL A 18 -12.45 2.33 -23.48
N ARG A 19 -13.49 1.94 -24.21
CA ARG A 19 -14.30 2.86 -25.02
C ARG A 19 -14.99 3.90 -24.14
N GLU A 20 -15.70 3.45 -23.11
CA GLU A 20 -16.47 4.34 -22.23
C GLU A 20 -15.57 5.33 -21.48
N LEU A 21 -14.42 4.88 -20.96
CA LEU A 21 -13.43 5.74 -20.31
C LEU A 21 -12.87 6.79 -21.28
N THR A 22 -12.59 6.39 -22.53
CA THR A 22 -12.08 7.31 -23.56
C THR A 22 -13.11 8.36 -23.93
N GLU A 23 -14.39 7.98 -24.08
CA GLU A 23 -15.48 8.92 -24.36
C GLU A 23 -15.69 9.92 -23.22
N LEU A 24 -15.62 9.47 -21.96
CA LEU A 24 -15.70 10.34 -20.79
C LEU A 24 -14.56 11.35 -20.76
N ALA A 25 -13.32 10.89 -20.98
CA ALA A 25 -12.16 11.76 -20.99
C ALA A 25 -12.23 12.79 -22.13
N ALA A 26 -12.62 12.36 -23.33
CA ALA A 26 -12.77 13.24 -24.48
C ALA A 26 -13.84 14.34 -24.28
N ARG A 27 -14.92 14.07 -23.53
CA ARG A 27 -15.93 15.10 -23.17
C ARG A 27 -15.34 16.22 -22.30
N ALA A 28 -14.28 15.93 -21.56
CA ALA A 28 -13.56 16.87 -20.72
C ALA A 28 -12.28 17.43 -21.37
N ASP A 29 -12.05 17.18 -22.67
CA ASP A 29 -10.81 17.53 -23.39
C ASP A 29 -9.54 16.94 -22.73
N MET A 30 -9.66 15.71 -22.22
CA MET A 30 -8.58 14.97 -21.56
C MET A 30 -8.31 13.64 -22.25
N THR A 31 -7.09 13.14 -22.11
CA THR A 31 -6.81 11.71 -22.31
C THR A 31 -7.35 10.88 -21.15
N ALA A 32 -7.60 9.58 -21.37
CA ALA A 32 -8.02 8.66 -20.31
C ALA A 32 -7.05 8.66 -19.12
N GLY A 33 -5.73 8.76 -19.38
CA GLY A 33 -4.72 8.83 -18.34
C GLY A 33 -4.77 10.12 -17.52
N GLU A 34 -5.04 11.27 -18.16
CA GLU A 34 -5.22 12.56 -17.46
C GLU A 34 -6.48 12.55 -16.60
N LEU A 35 -7.59 12.02 -17.12
CA LEU A 35 -8.84 11.88 -16.36
C LEU A 35 -8.65 10.98 -15.13
N LEU A 36 -8.01 9.81 -15.29
CA LEU A 36 -7.73 8.91 -14.18
C LEU A 36 -6.75 9.53 -13.17
N SER A 37 -5.75 10.28 -13.64
CA SER A 37 -4.82 10.99 -12.75
C SER A 37 -5.56 12.05 -11.92
N ALA A 38 -6.43 12.84 -12.56
CA ALA A 38 -7.28 13.82 -11.89
C ALA A 38 -8.22 13.16 -10.87
N PHE A 39 -8.85 12.05 -11.23
CA PHE A 39 -9.68 11.27 -10.31
C PHE A 39 -8.89 10.78 -9.09
N VAL A 40 -7.70 10.21 -9.28
CA VAL A 40 -6.83 9.78 -8.16
C VAL A 40 -6.39 10.97 -7.30
N HIS A 41 -6.09 12.13 -7.89
CA HIS A 41 -5.78 13.35 -7.15
C HIS A 41 -6.92 13.79 -6.23
N ASP A 42 -8.15 13.68 -6.72
CA ASP A 42 -9.39 13.96 -6.01
C ASP A 42 -9.61 12.95 -4.86
N LEU A 43 -9.34 11.66 -5.10
CA LEU A 43 -9.39 10.60 -4.07
C LEU A 43 -8.38 10.82 -2.93
N CYS A 44 -7.14 11.16 -3.26
CA CYS A 44 -6.03 11.18 -2.31
C CYS A 44 -5.85 12.51 -1.54
N ARG A 45 -6.86 13.39 -1.53
CA ARG A 45 -6.77 14.75 -0.94
C ARG A 45 -5.53 15.53 -1.39
N SER A 46 -5.09 15.33 -2.64
CA SER A 46 -3.86 15.95 -3.15
C SER A 46 -4.03 17.46 -3.41
N GLU A 47 -2.92 18.18 -3.57
CA GLU A 47 -2.92 19.61 -3.93
C GLU A 47 -3.45 19.88 -5.35
N TRP A 48 -3.61 18.84 -6.17
CA TRP A 48 -4.03 18.91 -7.58
C TRP A 48 -5.49 18.52 -7.81
N ARG A 49 -6.30 18.50 -6.74
CA ARG A 49 -7.72 18.15 -6.80
C ARG A 49 -8.53 19.19 -7.59
N ASN A 50 -9.46 18.72 -8.41
CA ASN A 50 -10.38 19.52 -9.21
C ASN A 50 -11.70 19.82 -8.48
N GLY A 51 -11.96 19.20 -7.31
CA GLY A 51 -13.15 19.41 -6.48
C GLY A 51 -12.86 19.29 -4.97
N SER A 52 -13.89 19.50 -4.14
CA SER A 52 -13.73 19.57 -2.67
C SER A 52 -14.30 18.38 -1.90
N ASP A 53 -15.13 17.54 -2.50
CA ASP A 53 -15.88 16.49 -1.78
C ASP A 53 -15.64 15.08 -2.32
N GLU A 54 -14.80 14.92 -3.34
CA GLU A 54 -14.54 13.64 -3.99
C GLU A 54 -13.80 12.65 -3.07
N SER A 55 -12.87 13.13 -2.23
CA SER A 55 -12.26 12.31 -1.18
C SER A 55 -13.31 11.84 -0.17
N ASP A 56 -14.26 12.71 0.17
CA ASP A 56 -15.31 12.43 1.15
C ASP A 56 -16.36 11.48 0.53
N ARG A 57 -16.65 11.62 -0.76
CA ARG A 57 -17.50 10.71 -1.55
C ARG A 57 -16.88 9.33 -1.74
N ALA A 58 -15.55 9.27 -1.85
CA ALA A 58 -14.82 8.03 -1.95
C ALA A 58 -14.79 7.29 -0.61
N GLU A 59 -14.57 8.03 0.48
CA GLU A 59 -14.70 7.53 1.86
C GLU A 59 -16.14 7.04 2.09
N ASP A 60 -17.16 7.84 1.74
CA ASP A 60 -18.57 7.45 1.78
C ASP A 60 -18.87 6.19 0.95
N TRP A 61 -18.31 6.08 -0.26
CA TRP A 61 -18.49 4.89 -1.10
C TRP A 61 -17.83 3.67 -0.46
N TYR A 62 -16.59 3.81 0.01
CA TYR A 62 -15.85 2.76 0.70
C TYR A 62 -16.60 2.28 1.95
N ASP A 63 -17.12 3.21 2.75
CA ASP A 63 -17.92 2.90 3.94
C ASP A 63 -19.23 2.18 3.58
N ARG A 64 -19.90 2.62 2.52
CA ARG A 64 -21.16 2.02 2.03
C ARG A 64 -21.00 0.65 1.37
N THR A 65 -19.85 0.35 0.78
CA THR A 65 -19.60 -0.98 0.21
C THR A 65 -19.56 -2.08 1.28
N GLY A 66 -19.47 -1.70 2.56
CA GLY A 66 -19.30 -2.63 3.66
C GLY A 66 -17.86 -3.11 3.83
N PHE A 67 -16.91 -2.63 3.01
CA PHE A 67 -15.48 -2.88 3.19
C PHE A 67 -14.98 -2.33 4.52
N ALA A 68 -15.43 -1.13 4.89
CA ALA A 68 -15.12 -0.49 6.18
C ALA A 68 -15.64 -1.25 7.41
N TYR A 69 -16.71 -2.04 7.26
CA TYR A 69 -17.37 -2.75 8.37
C TYR A 69 -17.15 -4.27 8.36
N GLY A 70 -16.36 -4.81 7.42
CA GLY A 70 -16.33 -6.25 7.19
C GLY A 70 -15.02 -6.85 6.70
N SER A 71 -14.00 -6.05 6.35
CA SER A 71 -12.69 -6.60 6.05
C SER A 71 -11.97 -6.98 7.34
N MET A 72 -12.34 -8.13 7.91
CA MET A 72 -11.46 -8.88 8.80
C MET A 72 -10.34 -9.46 7.92
N SER A 73 -9.44 -8.62 7.43
CA SER A 73 -8.19 -9.06 6.81
C SER A 73 -7.05 -8.43 7.57
N LEU A 74 -5.92 -9.14 7.65
CA LEU A 74 -4.74 -8.65 8.35
C LEU A 74 -4.29 -7.28 7.82
N ALA A 75 -4.27 -7.14 6.49
CA ALA A 75 -3.89 -5.88 5.84
C ALA A 75 -4.80 -4.71 6.22
N ALA A 76 -6.13 -4.92 6.26
CA ALA A 76 -7.05 -3.87 6.64
C ALA A 76 -6.94 -3.50 8.13
N ASN A 77 -6.77 -4.48 9.01
CA ASN A 77 -6.57 -4.22 10.45
C ASN A 77 -5.30 -3.39 10.67
N LEU A 78 -4.18 -3.75 10.03
CA LEU A 78 -2.93 -3.01 10.13
C LEU A 78 -3.05 -1.58 9.58
N VAL A 79 -3.74 -1.40 8.46
CA VAL A 79 -3.96 -0.07 7.87
C VAL A 79 -4.89 0.79 8.71
N GLN A 80 -5.87 0.18 9.37
CA GLN A 80 -6.77 0.90 10.27
C GLN A 80 -6.06 1.42 11.52
N GLU A 81 -5.08 0.67 12.05
CA GLU A 81 -4.33 1.07 13.25
C GLU A 81 -3.18 2.02 12.95
N GLU A 82 -2.37 1.73 11.92
CA GLU A 82 -1.08 2.39 11.69
C GLU A 82 -0.91 2.90 10.23
N GLY A 83 -1.97 2.86 9.43
CA GLY A 83 -1.89 3.16 8.00
C GLY A 83 -1.03 2.13 7.25
N ILE A 84 -0.48 2.53 6.09
CA ILE A 84 0.43 1.64 5.33
C ILE A 84 1.66 1.23 6.16
N GLY A 85 2.01 1.99 7.20
CA GLY A 85 3.10 1.71 8.14
C GLY A 85 3.01 0.33 8.78
N GLY A 86 1.82 -0.10 9.19
CA GLY A 86 1.63 -1.43 9.80
C GLY A 86 1.95 -2.58 8.85
N ILE A 87 1.67 -2.42 7.55
CA ILE A 87 2.04 -3.41 6.53
C ILE A 87 3.56 -3.38 6.28
N ILE A 88 4.17 -2.18 6.25
CA ILE A 88 5.63 -2.02 6.11
C ILE A 88 6.35 -2.77 7.23
N THR A 89 6.02 -2.46 8.49
CA THR A 89 6.63 -3.09 9.67
C THR A 89 6.49 -4.62 9.65
N LEU A 90 5.29 -5.15 9.35
CA LEU A 90 5.09 -6.59 9.26
C LEU A 90 5.96 -7.24 8.17
N VAL A 91 6.01 -6.67 6.97
CA VAL A 91 6.76 -7.28 5.86
C VAL A 91 8.26 -7.20 6.10
N ASP A 92 8.77 -6.09 6.63
CA ASP A 92 10.18 -5.95 7.02
C ASP A 92 10.54 -6.98 8.11
N ALA A 93 9.69 -7.15 9.13
CA ALA A 93 9.89 -8.17 10.16
C ALA A 93 9.89 -9.61 9.60
N LEU A 94 9.01 -9.91 8.64
CA LEU A 94 8.99 -11.20 7.96
C LEU A 94 10.26 -11.46 7.11
N GLU A 95 10.83 -10.41 6.52
CA GLU A 95 12.10 -10.48 5.79
C GLU A 95 13.28 -10.70 6.76
N SER A 96 13.32 -9.98 7.88
CA SER A 96 14.29 -10.20 8.96
C SER A 96 14.21 -11.63 9.52
N GLN A 97 12.99 -12.15 9.76
CA GLN A 97 12.80 -13.53 10.18
C GLN A 97 13.36 -14.52 9.14
N GLN A 98 13.17 -14.26 7.84
CA GLN A 98 13.73 -15.11 6.79
C GLN A 98 15.25 -15.06 6.79
N MET A 99 15.85 -13.87 6.87
CA MET A 99 17.30 -13.69 6.95
C MET A 99 17.89 -14.43 8.15
N TYR A 100 17.26 -14.31 9.32
CA TYR A 100 17.65 -15.04 10.52
C TYR A 100 17.61 -16.56 10.32
N ARG A 101 16.59 -17.09 9.63
CA ARG A 101 16.50 -18.53 9.34
C ARG A 101 17.58 -19.03 8.39
N GLU A 102 18.04 -18.17 7.48
CA GLU A 102 19.06 -18.50 6.48
C GLU A 102 20.48 -18.41 7.07
N ASP A 103 20.74 -17.40 7.91
CA ASP A 103 22.03 -17.18 8.57
C ASP A 103 21.86 -16.68 10.02
N PRO A 104 21.63 -17.58 10.99
CA PRO A 104 21.48 -17.17 12.40
C PRO A 104 22.73 -16.53 13.00
N GLU A 105 23.93 -16.84 12.48
CA GLU A 105 25.19 -16.33 13.02
C GLU A 105 25.37 -14.82 12.76
N SER A 106 24.75 -14.29 11.69
CA SER A 106 24.78 -12.85 11.43
C SER A 106 24.02 -12.03 12.48
N TRP A 107 23.23 -12.68 13.34
CA TRP A 107 22.39 -12.05 14.36
C TRP A 107 22.94 -12.23 15.78
N LYS A 108 24.20 -12.64 15.91
CA LYS A 108 24.79 -12.99 17.20
C LYS A 108 24.81 -11.83 18.19
N GLU A 109 25.08 -10.61 17.72
CA GLU A 109 25.09 -9.41 18.56
C GLU A 109 23.69 -9.10 19.08
N GLU A 110 22.66 -9.12 18.22
CA GLU A 110 21.27 -8.91 18.65
C GLU A 110 20.80 -10.01 19.62
N LEU A 111 21.19 -11.27 19.41
CA LEU A 111 20.86 -12.37 20.32
C LEU A 111 21.49 -12.19 21.71
N GLU A 112 22.74 -11.73 21.79
CA GLU A 112 23.41 -11.46 23.07
C GLU A 112 22.75 -10.30 23.82
N GLU A 113 22.28 -9.26 23.11
CA GLU A 113 21.54 -8.14 23.71
C GLU A 113 20.17 -8.57 24.24
N VAL A 114 19.44 -9.40 23.48
CA VAL A 114 18.10 -9.88 23.83
C VAL A 114 18.14 -10.87 25.00
N ASP A 115 19.09 -11.82 25.01
CA ASP A 115 19.29 -12.77 26.12
C ASP A 115 19.67 -12.06 27.43
N GLY A 116 20.45 -10.97 27.33
CA GLY A 116 20.82 -10.15 28.47
C GLY A 116 19.67 -9.34 29.10
N ASN A 117 18.58 -9.12 28.36
CA ASN A 117 17.48 -8.23 28.74
C ASN A 117 16.12 -8.93 28.94
N GLU A 118 16.06 -10.27 28.79
CA GLU A 118 14.79 -11.04 28.79
C GLU A 118 13.76 -10.53 27.74
N GLU A 119 14.25 -9.96 26.64
CA GLU A 119 13.41 -9.48 25.55
C GLU A 119 13.25 -10.58 24.46
N GLU A 120 12.50 -10.29 23.42
CA GLU A 120 12.48 -11.08 22.19
C GLU A 120 13.05 -10.25 21.04
N LEU A 121 13.57 -10.91 20.01
CA LEU A 121 14.02 -10.22 18.79
C LEU A 121 12.88 -9.35 18.24
N GLU A 122 13.19 -8.12 17.83
CA GLU A 122 12.19 -7.15 17.40
C GLU A 122 11.25 -7.69 16.32
N PHE A 123 11.78 -8.41 15.33
CA PHE A 123 10.95 -9.00 14.28
C PHE A 123 9.99 -10.08 14.79
N VAL A 124 10.31 -10.78 15.89
CA VAL A 124 9.41 -11.75 16.51
C VAL A 124 8.23 -11.01 17.12
N ARG A 125 8.51 -10.02 17.97
CA ARG A 125 7.50 -9.16 18.61
C ARG A 125 6.57 -8.52 17.59
N ASP A 126 7.13 -7.96 16.51
CA ASP A 126 6.36 -7.23 15.51
C ASP A 126 5.47 -8.17 14.68
N ILE A 127 5.95 -9.37 14.34
CA ILE A 127 5.12 -10.40 13.70
C ILE A 127 4.00 -10.82 14.65
N GLU A 128 4.29 -11.10 15.91
CA GLU A 128 3.31 -11.57 16.89
C GLU A 128 2.22 -10.54 17.14
N LYS A 129 2.59 -9.27 17.36
CA LYS A 129 1.65 -8.15 17.48
C LYS A 129 0.74 -8.06 16.26
N ALA A 130 1.29 -8.14 15.05
CA ALA A 130 0.49 -8.05 13.84
C ALA A 130 -0.49 -9.23 13.70
N VAL A 131 -0.05 -10.46 14.03
CA VAL A 131 -0.90 -11.64 13.88
C VAL A 131 -1.88 -11.87 15.04
N GLU A 132 -1.73 -11.16 16.17
CA GLU A 132 -2.68 -11.19 17.29
C GLU A 132 -4.10 -10.84 16.84
N ASN A 133 -4.20 -9.86 15.93
CA ASN A 133 -5.45 -9.39 15.34
C ASN A 133 -5.82 -10.16 14.05
N LEU A 134 -5.34 -11.40 13.88
CA LEU A 134 -5.72 -12.22 12.74
C LEU A 134 -7.24 -12.48 12.74
N PRO A 135 -7.88 -12.36 11.57
CA PRO A 135 -9.28 -12.71 11.41
C PRO A 135 -9.56 -14.16 11.82
N LYS A 136 -10.57 -14.38 12.66
CA LYS A 136 -10.93 -15.74 13.10
C LYS A 136 -11.31 -16.61 11.91
N GLY A 137 -10.69 -17.80 11.83
CA GLY A 137 -10.93 -18.75 10.76
C GLY A 137 -10.29 -18.39 9.42
N SER A 138 -9.49 -17.33 9.35
CA SER A 138 -8.68 -17.04 8.17
C SER A 138 -7.41 -17.90 8.12
N ASP A 139 -6.92 -18.14 6.90
CA ASP A 139 -5.62 -18.76 6.69
C ASP A 139 -4.51 -17.73 6.91
N ARG A 140 -3.66 -18.00 7.92
CA ARG A 140 -2.57 -17.10 8.30
C ARG A 140 -1.62 -16.84 7.13
N GLU A 141 -1.24 -17.87 6.39
CA GLU A 141 -0.25 -17.73 5.33
C GLU A 141 -0.81 -16.94 4.15
N GLU A 142 -2.07 -17.16 3.77
CA GLU A 142 -2.76 -16.38 2.75
C GLU A 142 -2.82 -14.88 3.11
N GLN A 143 -3.09 -14.55 4.38
CA GLN A 143 -3.11 -13.18 4.87
C GLN A 143 -1.72 -12.52 4.79
N LEU A 144 -0.67 -13.23 5.23
CA LEU A 144 0.71 -12.74 5.15
C LEU A 144 1.16 -12.54 3.69
N GLN A 145 0.81 -13.47 2.80
CA GLN A 145 1.10 -13.34 1.36
C GLN A 145 0.37 -12.16 0.73
N LYS A 146 -0.85 -11.85 1.16
CA LYS A 146 -1.57 -10.66 0.70
C LYS A 146 -0.83 -9.39 1.12
N CYS A 147 -0.34 -9.29 2.37
CA CYS A 147 0.49 -8.18 2.84
C CYS A 147 1.78 -8.04 2.02
N ARG A 148 2.48 -9.16 1.73
CA ARG A 148 3.67 -9.15 0.85
C ARG A 148 3.37 -8.61 -0.53
N ARG A 149 2.29 -9.07 -1.20
CA ARG A 149 1.90 -8.56 -2.53
C ARG A 149 1.58 -7.07 -2.52
N ILE A 150 0.88 -6.59 -1.49
CA ILE A 150 0.61 -5.15 -1.32
C ILE A 150 1.93 -4.38 -1.18
N MET A 151 2.90 -4.90 -0.43
CA MET A 151 4.21 -4.28 -0.27
C MET A 151 5.08 -4.33 -1.52
N GLU A 152 5.04 -5.42 -2.29
CA GLU A 152 5.72 -5.51 -3.59
C GLU A 152 5.17 -4.44 -4.55
N GLU A 153 3.85 -4.28 -4.62
CA GLU A 153 3.22 -3.24 -5.42
C GLU A 153 3.59 -1.83 -4.93
N PHE A 154 3.52 -1.59 -3.61
CA PHE A 154 3.89 -0.30 -3.01
C PHE A 154 5.37 0.05 -3.25
N ARG A 155 6.29 -0.90 -3.06
CA ARG A 155 7.73 -0.74 -3.32
C ARG A 155 7.99 -0.53 -4.81
N TRP A 156 7.38 -1.31 -5.70
CA TRP A 156 7.48 -1.12 -7.15
C TRP A 156 7.00 0.27 -7.58
N MET A 157 5.85 0.70 -7.04
CA MET A 157 5.30 2.03 -7.25
C MET A 157 6.24 3.11 -6.73
N ASN A 158 7.08 2.84 -5.71
CA ASN A 158 8.07 3.75 -5.11
C ASN A 158 9.49 3.65 -5.70
N GLU A 159 9.81 2.62 -6.48
CA GLU A 159 11.07 2.51 -7.23
C GLU A 159 10.98 3.05 -8.68
N LYS A 160 9.85 2.89 -9.39
CA LYS A 160 9.72 3.24 -10.83
C LYS A 160 9.53 4.72 -11.20
N GLY A 161 9.50 5.62 -10.25
CA GLY A 161 9.42 7.06 -10.43
C GLY A 161 10.81 7.65 -10.38
N GLU A 162 11.62 7.27 -11.36
CA GLU A 162 12.80 8.04 -11.69
C GLU A 162 12.41 9.06 -12.77
N ALA A 163 12.39 10.33 -12.35
CA ALA A 163 12.39 11.57 -13.13
C ALA A 163 11.80 11.55 -14.56
N VAL A 164 10.49 11.82 -14.68
CA VAL A 164 10.02 12.60 -15.84
C VAL A 164 10.49 14.04 -15.58
N LYS A 165 11.72 14.37 -16.00
CA LYS A 165 12.15 15.77 -16.05
C LYS A 165 11.07 16.54 -16.81
N SER A 166 10.51 17.56 -16.17
CA SER A 166 9.69 18.55 -16.86
C SER A 166 10.51 19.07 -18.03
N ILE A 167 10.16 18.66 -19.25
CA ILE A 167 10.56 19.40 -20.45
C ILE A 167 9.73 20.67 -20.40
N THR A 168 10.20 21.65 -19.63
CA THR A 168 9.84 23.05 -19.83
C THR A 168 10.33 23.38 -21.23
N HIS A 169 9.39 23.45 -22.18
CA HIS A 169 9.66 24.04 -23.49
C HIS A 169 10.04 25.51 -23.28
N ASP A 170 11.08 25.93 -24.01
CA ASP A 170 11.52 27.31 -24.18
C ASP A 170 10.38 28.25 -24.65
#